data_AF-A0A3L7SDA3-F1
#
_entry.id   AF-A0A3L7SDA3-F1
#
_cell.length_a   1.000
_cell.length_b   1.000
_cell.length_c   1.000
_cell.angle_alpha   90.00
_cell.angle_beta   90.00
_cell.angle_gamma   90.00
#
_symmetry.space_group_name_H-M   'P 1'
#
loop_
_entity.id
_entity.type
_entity.pdbx_description
1 polymer ?
#
loop_
_entity_poly.entity_id
_entity_poly.type
_entity_poly.pdbx_seq_one_letter_code
_entity_poly.pdbx_strand_id
1 'polypeptide(L)'
;MHPTLTAGYVALFVAVGGAFLAVNLLVGWLVRPRAPNTEKLEVYECGEPAIGSSFVQFDLRFYVVALLFIIFDVEVALFFPWATVFGKATQLTDPALATVCADGTLTPAAVGLQRELGLSRPAAPETDTLREPMQEKIVWARKRALQAGRGEISDQQALGEWSVARAGSLLARTAVVDMVAFFAVLLIGFAYVWYRGDLDWVRAVSAERAAAP
;
A
#
# COMPACT_ATOMS: atom_id res chain seq x y z
N MET A 1 20.90 -3.90 0.37
CA MET A 1 21.43 -2.61 -0.10
C MET A 1 21.74 -1.77 1.13
N HIS A 2 22.90 -1.10 1.20
CA HIS A 2 23.26 -0.30 2.38
C HIS A 2 22.34 0.94 2.45
N PRO A 3 21.67 1.21 3.58
CA PRO A 3 20.65 2.28 3.66
C PRO A 3 21.20 3.66 3.29
N THR A 4 22.48 3.91 3.58
CA THR A 4 23.16 5.15 3.19
C THR A 4 23.33 5.31 1.69
N LEU A 5 23.49 4.22 0.94
CA LEU A 5 23.61 4.25 -0.52
C LEU A 5 22.26 4.58 -1.16
N THR A 6 21.17 3.97 -0.67
CA THR A 6 19.82 4.31 -1.13
C THR A 6 19.48 5.77 -0.86
N ALA A 7 19.76 6.25 0.36
CA ALA A 7 19.58 7.67 0.69
C ALA A 7 20.44 8.58 -0.20
N GLY A 8 21.69 8.17 -0.49
CA GLY A 8 22.58 8.86 -1.41
C GLY A 8 22.02 8.95 -2.83
N TYR A 9 21.48 7.87 -3.39
CA TYR A 9 20.85 7.87 -4.71
C TYR A 9 19.60 8.76 -4.76
N VAL A 10 18.76 8.72 -3.73
CA VAL A 10 17.58 9.58 -3.64
C VAL A 10 17.99 11.05 -3.56
N ALA A 11 18.96 11.39 -2.72
CA ALA A 11 19.46 12.75 -2.59
C ALA A 11 20.08 13.26 -3.91
N LEU A 12 20.85 12.42 -4.59
CA LEU A 12 21.41 12.73 -5.90
C LEU A 12 20.31 12.98 -6.94
N PHE A 13 19.30 12.12 -7.00
CA PHE A 13 18.18 12.27 -7.92
C PHE A 13 17.43 13.60 -7.71
N VAL A 14 17.11 13.92 -6.45
CA VAL A 14 16.44 15.18 -6.10
C VAL A 14 17.32 16.39 -6.44
N ALA A 15 18.61 16.32 -6.12
CA ALA A 15 19.54 17.41 -6.40
C ALA A 15 19.72 17.65 -7.90
N VAL A 16 19.90 16.60 -8.69
CA VAL A 16 20.04 16.70 -10.15
C VAL A 16 18.75 17.18 -10.79
N GLY A 17 17.59 16.64 -10.39
CA GLY A 17 16.29 17.08 -10.89
C GLY A 17 15.99 18.54 -10.55
N GLY A 18 16.28 18.95 -9.31
CA GLY A 18 16.15 20.35 -8.87
C GLY A 18 17.11 21.28 -9.61
N ALA A 19 18.38 20.88 -9.79
CA ALA A 19 19.34 21.64 -10.56
C ALA A 19 18.93 21.78 -12.02
N PHE A 20 18.41 20.72 -12.63
CA PHE A 20 17.90 20.74 -14.00
C PHE A 20 16.76 21.76 -14.15
N LEU A 21 15.78 21.75 -13.24
CA LEU A 21 14.71 22.75 -13.21
C LEU A 21 15.27 24.17 -13.04
N ALA A 22 16.18 24.37 -12.08
CA ALA A 22 16.77 25.66 -11.78
C ALA A 22 17.58 26.23 -12.96
N VAL A 23 18.39 25.41 -13.64
CA VAL A 23 19.18 25.82 -14.80
C VAL A 23 18.26 26.26 -15.95
N ASN A 24 17.19 25.51 -16.24
CA ASN A 24 16.25 25.89 -17.29
C ASN A 24 15.53 27.21 -16.97
N LEU A 25 15.10 27.40 -15.72
CA LEU A 25 14.53 28.67 -15.27
C LEU A 25 15.54 29.82 -15.33
N LEU A 26 16.81 29.57 -14.98
CA LEU A 26 17.89 30.55 -15.05
C LEU A 26 18.18 30.97 -16.49
N VAL A 27 18.27 30.01 -17.42
CA VAL A 27 18.43 30.27 -18.85
C VAL A 27 17.25 31.08 -19.38
N GLY A 28 16.02 30.67 -19.05
CA GLY A 28 14.81 31.41 -19.43
C GLY A 28 14.82 32.85 -18.90
N TRP A 29 15.22 33.05 -17.64
CA TRP A 29 15.32 34.36 -17.01
C TRP A 29 16.44 35.24 -17.60
N LEU A 30 17.55 34.64 -18.04
CA LEU A 30 18.70 35.34 -18.62
C LEU A 30 18.49 35.71 -20.08
N VAL A 31 17.90 34.81 -20.88
CA VAL A 31 17.69 34.99 -22.33
C VAL A 31 16.44 35.81 -22.64
N ARG A 32 15.40 35.76 -21.79
CA ARG A 32 14.12 36.44 -22.04
C ARG A 32 14.26 37.97 -22.04
N PRO A 33 13.81 38.66 -23.11
CA PRO A 33 13.71 40.12 -23.12
C PRO A 33 12.74 40.62 -22.03
N ARG A 34 13.21 41.58 -21.22
CA ARG A 34 12.40 42.21 -20.16
C ARG A 34 11.77 43.50 -20.68
N ALA A 35 10.49 43.45 -21.05
CA ALA A 35 9.72 44.58 -21.55
C ALA A 35 8.36 44.71 -20.83
N PRO A 36 8.36 45.16 -19.55
CA PRO A 36 7.13 45.40 -18.79
C PRO A 36 6.37 46.60 -19.36
N ASN A 37 5.06 46.50 -19.45
CA ASN A 37 4.14 47.61 -19.73
C ASN A 37 2.91 47.44 -18.82
N THR A 38 2.09 48.48 -18.68
CA THR A 38 0.90 48.46 -17.80
C THR A 38 -0.07 47.34 -18.19
N GLU A 39 -0.36 47.23 -19.48
CA GLU A 39 -1.27 46.21 -20.05
C GLU A 39 -0.83 44.75 -19.78
N LYS A 40 0.47 44.41 -19.84
CA LYS A 40 0.96 43.04 -19.55
C LYS A 40 0.99 42.71 -18.07
N LEU A 41 0.92 43.73 -17.21
CA LEU A 41 0.91 43.57 -15.76
C LEU A 41 -0.51 43.54 -15.19
N GLU A 42 -1.52 43.82 -16.02
CA GLU A 42 -2.93 43.73 -15.67
C GLU A 42 -3.46 42.28 -15.87
N VAL A 43 -4.52 41.95 -15.14
CA VAL A 43 -5.19 40.64 -15.26
C VAL A 43 -5.94 40.60 -16.58
N TYR A 44 -5.85 39.47 -17.29
CA TYR A 44 -6.57 39.28 -18.55
C TYR A 44 -8.10 39.24 -18.31
N GLU A 45 -8.82 40.20 -18.91
CA GLU A 45 -10.29 40.34 -18.82
C GLU A 45 -10.91 40.71 -20.18
N CYS A 46 -10.58 39.95 -21.23
CA CYS A 46 -11.17 40.09 -22.59
C CYS A 46 -11.22 41.53 -23.20
N GLY A 47 -10.46 42.49 -22.66
CA GLY A 47 -10.42 43.89 -23.09
C GLY A 47 -11.24 44.88 -22.25
N GLU A 48 -11.93 44.45 -21.17
CA GLU A 48 -12.71 45.30 -20.27
C GLU A 48 -12.01 45.43 -18.90
N PRO A 49 -12.06 46.58 -18.20
CA PRO A 49 -11.60 46.68 -16.81
C PRO A 49 -12.36 45.71 -15.89
N ALA A 50 -11.63 45.00 -15.03
CA ALA A 50 -12.20 44.13 -14.01
C ALA A 50 -13.04 44.95 -13.00
N ILE A 51 -14.36 44.77 -13.01
CA ILE A 51 -15.29 45.42 -12.07
C ILE A 51 -15.99 44.34 -11.25
N GLY A 52 -15.94 44.46 -9.92
CA GLY A 52 -16.64 43.57 -8.99
C GLY A 52 -15.69 42.78 -8.09
N SER A 53 -16.27 41.93 -7.24
CA SER A 53 -15.50 41.10 -6.31
C SER A 53 -15.01 39.81 -6.98
N SER A 54 -13.76 39.44 -6.73
CA SER A 54 -13.23 38.12 -7.10
C SER A 54 -13.76 36.97 -6.23
N PHE A 55 -14.57 37.26 -5.23
CA PHE A 55 -15.23 36.26 -4.40
C PHE A 55 -16.51 35.76 -5.08
N VAL A 56 -16.50 34.50 -5.49
CA VAL A 56 -17.66 33.80 -6.03
C VAL A 56 -18.13 32.72 -5.06
N GLN A 57 -19.44 32.49 -5.00
CA GLN A 57 -19.99 31.37 -4.25
C GLN A 57 -19.66 30.07 -5.00
N PHE A 58 -18.77 29.27 -4.43
CA PHE A 58 -18.47 27.95 -4.94
C PHE A 58 -19.49 26.93 -4.45
N ASP A 59 -19.79 25.96 -5.30
CA ASP A 59 -20.63 24.83 -4.93
C ASP A 59 -19.92 23.96 -3.87
N LEU A 60 -20.66 23.48 -2.87
CA LEU A 60 -20.11 22.60 -1.83
C LEU A 60 -19.59 21.27 -2.41
N ARG A 61 -20.03 20.87 -3.61
CA ARG A 61 -19.61 19.63 -4.29
C ARG A 61 -18.10 19.54 -4.48
N PHE A 62 -17.42 20.66 -4.73
CA PHE A 62 -15.96 20.69 -4.84
C PHE A 62 -15.28 20.25 -3.54
N TYR A 63 -15.85 20.66 -2.40
CA TYR A 63 -15.36 20.26 -1.08
C TYR A 63 -15.61 18.76 -0.82
N VAL A 64 -16.77 18.22 -1.20
CA VAL A 64 -17.06 16.79 -1.02
C VAL A 64 -16.07 15.92 -1.81
N VAL A 65 -15.76 16.28 -3.06
CA VAL A 65 -14.76 15.56 -3.86
C VAL A 65 -13.37 15.62 -3.21
N ALA A 66 -12.96 16.80 -2.72
CA ALA A 66 -11.68 16.95 -2.02
C ALA A 66 -11.62 16.13 -0.73
N LEU A 67 -12.70 16.11 0.05
CA LEU A 67 -12.78 15.32 1.28
C LEU A 67 -12.74 13.82 0.99
N LEU A 68 -13.47 13.37 -0.04
CA LEU A 68 -13.42 11.97 -0.50
C LEU A 68 -12.01 11.57 -0.96
N PHE A 69 -11.31 12.46 -1.68
CA PHE A 69 -9.92 12.22 -2.08
C PHE A 69 -9.02 12.01 -0.86
N ILE A 70 -9.09 12.88 0.16
CA ILE A 70 -8.30 12.76 1.38
C ILE A 70 -8.61 11.46 2.13
N ILE A 71 -9.89 11.11 2.27
CA ILE A 71 -10.31 9.87 2.92
C ILE A 71 -9.73 8.68 2.15
N PHE A 72 -9.94 8.62 0.82
CA PHE A 72 -9.44 7.52 -0.01
C PHE A 72 -7.91 7.41 0.02
N ASP A 73 -7.20 8.54 -0.01
CA ASP A 73 -5.73 8.57 0.01
C ASP A 73 -5.17 8.00 1.32
N VAL A 74 -5.70 8.45 2.47
CA VAL A 74 -5.31 7.92 3.78
C VAL A 74 -5.66 6.43 3.90
N GLU A 75 -6.81 6.01 3.40
CA GLU A 75 -7.26 4.63 3.44
C GLU A 75 -6.36 3.71 2.59
N VAL A 76 -5.94 4.15 1.40
CA VAL A 76 -4.97 3.40 0.58
C VAL A 76 -3.60 3.37 1.24
N ALA A 77 -3.17 4.44 1.90
CA ALA A 77 -1.93 4.44 2.68
C ALA A 77 -1.99 3.42 3.83
N LEU A 78 -3.17 3.22 4.42
CA LEU A 78 -3.38 2.19 5.44
C LEU A 78 -3.20 0.78 4.86
N PHE A 79 -3.41 0.50 3.57
CA PHE A 79 -3.17 -0.83 3.01
C PHE A 79 -1.72 -1.32 3.10
N PHE A 80 -0.73 -0.43 3.18
CA PHE A 80 0.68 -0.82 3.20
C PHE A 80 1.03 -1.77 4.35
N PRO A 81 0.72 -1.47 5.62
CA PRO A 81 0.89 -2.40 6.74
C PRO A 81 0.38 -3.82 6.47
N TRP A 82 -0.89 -3.99 6.09
CA TRP A 82 -1.48 -5.30 5.81
C TRP A 82 -0.81 -6.00 4.62
N ALA A 83 -0.48 -5.26 3.55
CA ALA A 83 0.23 -5.80 2.40
C ALA A 83 1.62 -6.34 2.79
N THR A 84 2.35 -5.64 3.67
CA THR A 84 3.65 -6.13 4.16
C THR A 84 3.54 -7.38 5.03
N VAL A 85 2.51 -7.46 5.87
CA VAL A 85 2.23 -8.66 6.69
C VAL A 85 1.86 -9.84 5.78
N PHE A 86 0.95 -9.64 4.83
CA PHE A 86 0.55 -10.65 3.85
C PHE A 86 1.75 -11.15 3.04
N GLY A 87 2.60 -10.25 2.54
CA GLY A 87 3.79 -10.60 1.77
C GLY A 87 4.78 -11.46 2.57
N LYS A 88 5.07 -11.11 3.83
CA LYS A 88 5.96 -11.90 4.69
C LYS A 88 5.33 -13.24 5.12
N ALA A 89 4.04 -13.24 5.41
CA ALA A 89 3.29 -14.44 5.79
C ALA A 89 3.21 -15.48 4.66
N THR A 90 3.07 -15.02 3.41
CA THR A 90 3.12 -15.89 2.23
C THR A 90 4.53 -16.43 1.97
N GLN A 91 5.59 -15.63 2.19
CA GLN A 91 6.98 -16.10 2.12
C GLN A 91 7.30 -17.21 3.14
N LEU A 92 6.78 -17.11 4.38
CA LEU A 92 6.89 -18.18 5.38
C LEU A 92 6.18 -19.48 4.94
N THR A 93 5.26 -19.38 3.98
CA THR A 93 4.55 -20.51 3.40
C THR A 93 5.24 -21.00 2.12
N ASP A 94 6.30 -20.36 1.62
CA ASP A 94 6.95 -20.76 0.36
C ASP A 94 7.64 -22.13 0.50
N PRO A 95 7.29 -23.14 -0.34
CA PRO A 95 7.97 -24.43 -0.33
C PRO A 95 9.48 -24.35 -0.63
N ALA A 96 9.96 -23.31 -1.31
CA ALA A 96 11.37 -23.12 -1.61
C ALA A 96 12.17 -22.66 -0.37
N LEU A 97 11.55 -21.96 0.56
CA LEU A 97 12.21 -21.40 1.73
C LEU A 97 12.34 -22.44 2.85
N ALA A 98 13.56 -22.87 3.17
CA ALA A 98 13.80 -23.72 4.34
C ALA A 98 13.57 -22.87 5.59
N THR A 99 12.55 -23.21 6.39
CA THR A 99 12.17 -22.41 7.56
C THR A 99 12.74 -22.94 8.86
N VAL A 100 13.00 -24.25 8.94
CA VAL A 100 13.50 -24.93 10.14
C VAL A 100 14.73 -25.77 9.77
N CYS A 101 15.73 -25.78 10.65
CA CYS A 101 16.93 -26.59 10.56
C CYS A 101 16.68 -28.02 11.09
N ALA A 102 17.61 -28.94 10.83
CA ALA A 102 17.51 -30.32 11.31
C ALA A 102 17.46 -30.44 12.85
N ASP A 103 18.01 -29.45 13.56
CA ASP A 103 18.01 -29.32 15.02
C ASP A 103 16.72 -28.68 15.59
N GLY A 104 15.75 -28.34 14.73
CA GLY A 104 14.50 -27.69 15.12
C GLY A 104 14.59 -26.18 15.33
N THR A 105 15.76 -25.57 15.15
CA THR A 105 15.89 -24.10 15.20
C THR A 105 15.43 -23.46 13.89
N LEU A 106 15.07 -22.18 13.92
CA LEU A 106 14.70 -21.46 12.69
C LEU A 106 15.94 -21.13 11.87
N THR A 107 15.81 -21.22 10.54
CA THR A 107 16.85 -20.73 9.64
C THR A 107 17.01 -19.20 9.74
N PRO A 108 18.19 -18.64 9.43
CA PRO A 108 18.40 -17.18 9.49
C PRO A 108 17.40 -16.37 8.67
N ALA A 109 16.95 -16.91 7.53
CA ALA A 109 15.95 -16.30 6.68
C ALA A 109 14.57 -16.26 7.36
N ALA A 110 14.13 -17.37 7.96
CA ALA A 110 12.87 -17.41 8.72
C ALA A 110 12.91 -16.52 9.98
N VAL A 111 14.05 -16.45 10.67
CA VAL A 111 14.27 -15.53 11.79
C VAL A 111 14.13 -14.07 11.33
N GLY A 112 14.71 -13.72 10.16
CA GLY A 112 14.58 -12.39 9.56
C GLY A 112 13.12 -12.01 9.31
N LEU A 113 12.38 -12.89 8.62
CA LEU A 113 10.96 -12.68 8.33
C LEU A 113 10.11 -12.53 9.60
N GLN A 114 10.36 -13.36 10.61
CA GLN A 114 9.63 -13.27 11.88
C GLN A 114 9.95 -11.97 12.65
N ARG A 115 11.20 -11.49 12.65
CA ARG A 115 11.54 -10.19 13.23
C ARG A 115 10.89 -9.04 12.48
N GLU A 116 10.87 -9.12 11.15
CA GLU A 116 10.21 -8.13 10.30
C GLU A 116 8.69 -8.13 10.45
N LEU A 117 8.09 -9.23 10.92
CA LEU A 117 6.69 -9.31 11.34
C LEU A 117 6.47 -8.77 12.77
N GLY A 118 7.52 -8.33 13.45
CA GLY A 118 7.45 -7.74 14.80
C GLY A 118 7.68 -8.72 15.95
N LEU A 119 8.09 -9.98 15.67
CA LEU A 119 8.35 -10.97 16.72
C LEU A 119 9.74 -10.76 17.34
N SER A 120 9.77 -10.31 18.60
CA SER A 120 11.00 -10.07 19.37
C SER A 120 11.78 -11.35 19.68
N ARG A 121 11.10 -12.51 19.73
CA ARG A 121 11.69 -13.83 19.98
C ARG A 121 11.22 -14.84 18.92
N PRO A 122 11.88 -14.87 17.76
CA PRO A 122 11.55 -15.81 16.70
C PRO A 122 11.76 -17.26 17.15
N ALA A 123 10.72 -18.08 17.02
CA ALA A 123 10.78 -19.50 17.30
C ALA A 123 9.76 -20.24 16.43
N ALA A 124 10.00 -21.51 16.15
CA ALA A 124 8.99 -22.35 15.53
C ALA A 124 7.81 -22.51 16.51
N PRO A 125 6.56 -22.32 16.08
CA PRO A 125 5.40 -22.58 16.94
C PRO A 125 5.44 -24.01 17.45
N GLU A 126 5.23 -24.18 18.76
CA GLU A 126 5.19 -25.49 19.38
C GLU A 126 3.97 -26.26 18.85
N THR A 127 4.24 -27.46 18.34
CA THR A 127 3.18 -28.30 17.78
C THR A 127 2.54 -29.05 18.94
N ASP A 128 1.24 -28.82 19.18
CA ASP A 128 0.48 -29.61 20.16
C ASP A 128 0.55 -31.10 19.77
N THR A 129 1.28 -31.88 20.58
CA THR A 129 1.48 -33.32 20.37
C THR A 129 0.21 -34.13 20.60
N LEU A 130 -0.86 -33.52 21.12
CA LEU A 130 -2.07 -34.20 21.57
C LEU A 130 -3.24 -34.11 20.57
N ARG A 131 -3.10 -33.36 19.46
CA ARG A 131 -4.19 -33.15 18.47
C ARG A 131 -3.74 -33.38 17.02
N GLU A 132 -4.41 -34.36 16.38
CA GLU A 132 -4.24 -34.86 14.99
C GLU A 132 -3.02 -35.78 14.71
N PRO A 133 -3.08 -36.68 13.69
CA PRO A 133 -1.99 -37.60 13.41
C PRO A 133 -0.74 -36.83 12.96
N MET A 134 0.26 -36.77 13.85
CA MET A 134 1.58 -36.18 13.62
C MET A 134 2.22 -36.65 12.29
N GLN A 135 1.99 -37.92 11.94
CA GLN A 135 2.48 -38.55 10.71
C GLN A 135 1.99 -37.87 9.44
N GLU A 136 0.73 -37.44 9.38
CA GLU A 136 0.18 -36.78 8.19
C GLU A 136 0.86 -35.43 7.93
N LYS A 137 1.11 -34.67 9.01
CA LYS A 137 1.81 -33.38 8.96
C LYS A 137 3.25 -33.54 8.46
N ILE A 138 3.95 -34.58 8.93
CA ILE A 138 5.31 -34.93 8.48
C ILE A 138 5.31 -35.30 6.99
N VAL A 139 4.39 -36.17 6.58
CA VAL A 139 4.27 -36.61 5.18
C VAL A 139 3.98 -35.43 4.26
N TRP A 140 3.07 -34.54 4.67
CA TRP A 140 2.77 -33.31 3.94
C TRP A 140 4.03 -32.44 3.77
N ALA A 141 4.79 -32.21 4.83
CA ALA A 141 5.96 -31.34 4.81
C ALA A 141 7.09 -31.94 3.95
N ARG A 142 7.32 -33.25 4.07
CA ARG A 142 8.29 -33.98 3.22
C ARG A 142 7.93 -33.90 1.75
N LYS A 143 6.68 -34.16 1.39
CA LYS A 143 6.22 -34.06 0.01
C LYS A 143 6.45 -32.66 -0.54
N ARG A 144 6.17 -31.63 0.26
CA ARG A 144 6.38 -30.22 -0.10
C ARG A 144 7.86 -29.89 -0.31
N ALA A 145 8.74 -30.38 0.57
CA ALA A 145 10.18 -30.19 0.44
C ALA A 145 10.74 -30.86 -0.82
N LEU A 146 10.33 -32.11 -1.09
CA LEU A 146 10.71 -32.85 -2.30
C LEU A 146 10.25 -32.14 -3.58
N GLN A 147 9.03 -31.61 -3.59
CA GLN A 147 8.50 -30.82 -4.72
C GLN A 147 9.32 -29.54 -4.98
N ALA A 148 9.92 -28.97 -3.94
CA ALA A 148 10.80 -27.81 -4.05
C ALA A 148 12.25 -28.17 -4.40
N GLY A 149 12.56 -29.46 -4.65
CA GLY A 149 13.93 -29.92 -4.89
C GLY A 149 14.81 -29.94 -3.66
N ARG A 150 14.24 -29.80 -2.46
CA ARG A 150 14.95 -29.97 -1.19
C ARG A 150 14.91 -31.45 -0.85
N GLY A 151 16.06 -32.04 -0.52
CA GLY A 151 16.20 -33.47 -0.25
C GLY A 151 15.41 -33.95 0.97
N GLU A 152 15.79 -35.09 1.51
CA GLU A 152 15.12 -35.64 2.70
C GLU A 152 15.29 -34.74 3.93
N ILE A 153 14.21 -34.56 4.69
CA ILE A 153 14.16 -33.75 5.91
C ILE A 153 13.82 -34.62 7.13
N SER A 154 14.40 -34.27 8.29
CA SER A 154 14.15 -34.95 9.55
C SER A 154 12.70 -34.78 10.03
N ASP A 155 12.20 -35.66 10.88
CA ASP A 155 10.82 -35.57 11.42
C ASP A 155 10.61 -34.27 12.19
N GLN A 156 11.59 -33.89 13.02
CA GLN A 156 11.55 -32.65 13.81
C GLN A 156 11.53 -31.41 12.91
N GLN A 157 12.34 -31.41 11.83
CA GLN A 157 12.31 -30.34 10.84
C GLN A 157 10.96 -30.29 10.13
N ALA A 158 10.45 -31.42 9.65
CA ALA A 158 9.17 -31.51 8.95
C ALA A 158 7.99 -30.96 9.77
N LEU A 159 7.97 -31.25 11.07
CA LEU A 159 6.95 -30.72 11.99
C LEU A 159 7.07 -29.22 12.21
N GLY A 160 8.29 -28.72 12.41
CA GLY A 160 8.52 -27.28 12.56
C GLY A 160 8.18 -26.51 11.28
N GLU A 161 8.54 -27.03 10.10
CA GLU A 161 8.20 -26.39 8.83
C GLU A 161 6.69 -26.36 8.60
N TRP A 162 5.97 -27.42 8.99
CA TRP A 162 4.50 -27.44 8.96
C TRP A 162 3.92 -26.38 9.89
N SER A 163 4.41 -26.25 11.13
CA SER A 163 3.85 -25.30 12.10
C SER A 163 4.08 -23.85 11.66
N VAL A 164 5.27 -23.55 11.12
CA VAL A 164 5.60 -22.24 10.53
C VAL A 164 4.74 -21.94 9.31
N ALA A 165 4.61 -22.88 8.36
CA ALA A 165 3.78 -22.69 7.17
C ALA A 165 2.29 -22.53 7.52
N ARG A 166 1.81 -23.25 8.55
CA ARG A 166 0.43 -23.10 9.04
C ARG A 166 0.20 -21.72 9.64
N ALA A 167 1.08 -21.28 10.53
CA ALA A 167 1.02 -19.94 11.11
C ALA A 167 1.07 -18.84 10.03
N GLY A 168 2.00 -18.96 9.07
CA GLY A 168 2.07 -18.08 7.90
C GLY A 168 0.77 -18.04 7.11
N SER A 169 0.19 -19.20 6.81
CA SER A 169 -1.09 -19.28 6.07
C SER A 169 -2.27 -18.67 6.84
N LEU A 170 -2.29 -18.79 8.17
CA LEU A 170 -3.33 -18.19 9.01
C LEU A 170 -3.19 -16.67 9.00
N LEU A 171 -1.97 -16.16 9.23
CA LEU A 171 -1.68 -14.72 9.19
C LEU A 171 -1.99 -14.11 7.82
N ALA A 172 -1.68 -14.81 6.73
CA ALA A 172 -2.00 -14.34 5.38
C ALA A 172 -3.52 -14.27 5.17
N ARG A 173 -4.27 -15.29 5.62
CA ARG A 173 -5.74 -15.31 5.52
C ARG A 173 -6.38 -14.21 6.37
N THR A 174 -5.92 -14.02 7.61
CA THR A 174 -6.44 -12.94 8.46
C THR A 174 -6.14 -11.57 7.86
N ALA A 175 -4.94 -11.36 7.33
CA ALA A 175 -4.60 -10.10 6.65
C ALA A 175 -5.52 -9.82 5.45
N VAL A 176 -5.84 -10.82 4.63
CA VAL A 176 -6.78 -10.66 3.51
C VAL A 176 -8.20 -10.37 4.01
N VAL A 177 -8.67 -11.09 5.02
CA VAL A 177 -10.01 -10.87 5.60
C VAL A 177 -10.13 -9.45 6.14
N ASP A 178 -9.14 -8.98 6.89
CA ASP A 178 -9.11 -7.62 7.42
C ASP A 178 -9.07 -6.57 6.31
N MET A 179 -8.26 -6.78 5.26
CA MET A 179 -8.23 -5.89 4.09
C MET A 179 -9.59 -5.81 3.39
N VAL A 180 -10.27 -6.96 3.21
CA VAL A 180 -11.60 -7.00 2.59
C VAL A 180 -12.63 -6.31 3.49
N ALA A 181 -12.59 -6.53 4.80
CA ALA A 181 -13.49 -5.87 5.75
C ALA A 181 -13.30 -4.35 5.73
N PHE A 182 -12.06 -3.88 5.76
CA PHE A 182 -11.70 -2.47 5.67
C PHE A 182 -12.17 -1.86 4.33
N PHE A 183 -11.86 -2.51 3.20
CA PHE A 183 -12.29 -2.05 1.88
C PHE A 183 -13.82 -2.05 1.72
N ALA A 184 -14.53 -2.99 2.33
CA ALA A 184 -15.99 -3.02 2.30
C ALA A 184 -16.59 -1.79 2.99
N VAL A 185 -16.03 -1.35 4.12
CA VAL A 185 -16.45 -0.10 4.79
C VAL A 185 -16.25 1.11 3.87
N LEU A 186 -15.11 1.18 3.18
CA LEU A 186 -14.83 2.24 2.21
C LEU A 186 -15.85 2.23 1.06
N LEU A 187 -16.12 1.07 0.46
CA LEU A 187 -17.11 0.94 -0.61
C LEU A 187 -18.51 1.35 -0.17
N ILE A 188 -18.91 1.02 1.06
CA ILE A 188 -20.19 1.45 1.63
C ILE A 188 -20.22 2.98 1.77
N GLY A 189 -19.17 3.58 2.31
CA GLY A 189 -19.07 5.04 2.44
C GLY A 189 -19.12 5.76 1.09
N PHE A 190 -18.39 5.23 0.11
CA PHE A 190 -18.42 5.75 -1.27
C PHE A 190 -19.80 5.59 -1.91
N ALA A 191 -20.41 4.40 -1.81
CA ALA A 191 -21.75 4.12 -2.33
C ALA A 191 -22.81 5.03 -1.69
N TYR A 192 -22.66 5.36 -0.40
CA TYR A 192 -23.55 6.28 0.29
C TYR A 192 -23.46 7.71 -0.27
N VAL A 193 -22.25 8.23 -0.48
CA VAL A 193 -22.06 9.58 -1.05
C VAL A 193 -22.54 9.63 -2.50
N TRP A 194 -22.32 8.56 -3.26
CA TRP A 194 -22.86 8.41 -4.61
C TRP A 194 -24.39 8.38 -4.60
N TYR A 195 -25.00 7.58 -3.72
CA TYR A 195 -26.45 7.46 -3.60
C TYR A 195 -27.11 8.80 -3.26
N ARG A 196 -26.47 9.61 -2.39
CA ARG A 196 -26.96 10.95 -2.04
C ARG A 196 -26.91 11.94 -3.21
N GLY A 197 -26.14 11.66 -4.27
CA GLY A 197 -25.99 12.55 -5.41
C GLY A 197 -25.01 13.70 -5.18
N ASP A 198 -24.20 13.65 -4.13
CA ASP A 198 -23.18 14.67 -3.85
C ASP A 198 -22.09 14.73 -4.94
N LEU A 199 -22.02 13.69 -5.80
CA LEU A 199 -21.12 13.58 -6.95
C LEU A 199 -21.77 14.01 -8.28
N ASP A 200 -23.07 14.32 -8.31
CA ASP A 200 -23.76 14.64 -9.55
C ASP A 200 -23.46 16.07 -9.99
N TRP A 201 -22.63 16.24 -11.02
CA TRP A 201 -22.25 17.56 -11.55
C TRP A 201 -23.34 18.24 -12.37
N VAL A 202 -24.26 17.48 -12.97
CA VAL A 202 -25.30 18.00 -13.85
C VAL A 202 -26.57 18.29 -13.04
N ARG A 203 -26.86 19.58 -12.83
CA ARG A 203 -28.07 20.04 -12.10
C ARG A 203 -29.38 19.44 -12.64
N ALA A 204 -29.44 19.13 -13.94
CA ALA A 204 -30.62 18.53 -14.56
C ALA A 204 -30.92 17.11 -14.05
N VAL A 205 -29.89 16.29 -13.83
CA VAL A 205 -30.05 14.89 -13.38
C VAL A 205 -30.46 14.84 -11.90
N SER A 206 -29.91 15.76 -11.09
CA SER A 206 -30.30 15.89 -9.68
C SER A 206 -31.77 16.31 -9.54
N ALA A 207 -32.25 17.24 -10.38
CA ALA A 207 -33.64 17.69 -10.38
C ALA A 207 -34.62 16.59 -10.85
N GLU A 208 -34.22 15.80 -11.84
CA GLU A 208 -35.01 14.68 -12.36
C GLU A 208 -35.15 13.53 -11.34
N ARG A 209 -34.09 13.22 -10.57
CA ARG A 209 -34.16 12.26 -9.44
C ARG A 209 -34.98 12.75 -8.26
N ALA A 210 -34.90 14.04 -7.93
CA ALA A 210 -35.72 14.63 -6.85
C ALA A 210 -37.22 14.67 -7.19
N ALA A 211 -37.57 14.62 -8.48
CA ALA A 211 -38.94 14.59 -8.98
C ALA A 211 -39.49 13.17 -9.22
N ALA A 212 -38.65 12.13 -9.08
CA ALA A 212 -39.08 10.74 -9.19
C ALA A 212 -39.75 10.28 -7.86
N PRO A 213 -40.91 9.60 -7.93
CA PRO A 213 -41.72 9.24 -6.76
C PRO A 213 -41.08 8.18 -5.84
#